data_AF-A0A7G7WBL6-F1
#
_entry.id   AF-A0A7G7WBL6-F1
#
_cell.length_a   1.000
_cell.length_b   1.000
_cell.length_c   1.000
_cell.angle_alpha   90.00
_cell.angle_beta   90.00
_cell.angle_gamma   90.00
#
_symmetry.space_group_name_H-M   'P 1'
#
loop_
_entity.id
_entity.type
_entity.pdbx_description
1 polymer ?
#
loop_
_entity_poly.entity_id
_entity_poly.type
_entity_poly.pdbx_seq_one_letter_code
_entity_poly.pdbx_strand_id
1 'polypeptide(L)'
;MLLATPAEYKFNPQEQLLRLNPLQFVQVVEMPGVNFSAYLKQLQKELAGQSDIPATALRRLTYNGHPAVFLTQPYRRGPGLTAALLAFGDSSRVTLVVGVYPKMLPGAAADCQQILLTAHYDPAVKVQQQEALGFQVNMLDTDFRQLSPQLGRWTVYAPQGRIGAEGDTAHATLFRVTTLPPVAERTTIQDIALSIIREYRTVASVDNVQEINGTINGHYAYENVITFNYAGKEGRALVLLLSTPSGIIVFDGRAYEQPEVRLEQFMRLAKAIRLAPPSS
;
A
#
# COMPACT_ATOMS: atom_id res chain seq x y z
N MET A 1 -13.87 -12.64 -5.05
CA MET A 1 -12.89 -13.76 -5.02
C MET A 1 -13.07 -14.59 -3.74
N LEU A 2 -12.98 -15.92 -3.84
CA LEU A 2 -13.04 -16.85 -2.71
C LEU A 2 -11.68 -17.53 -2.53
N LEU A 3 -11.08 -17.37 -1.36
CA LEU A 3 -9.91 -18.15 -0.97
C LEU A 3 -10.39 -19.40 -0.22
N ALA A 4 -9.91 -20.58 -0.63
CA ALA A 4 -9.99 -21.75 0.23
C ALA A 4 -9.27 -21.40 1.53
N THR A 5 -9.99 -21.40 2.65
CA THR A 5 -9.44 -21.03 3.96
C THR A 5 -8.98 -22.30 4.66
N PRO A 6 -7.67 -22.59 4.75
CA PRO A 6 -7.22 -23.72 5.55
C PRO A 6 -7.60 -23.50 7.01
N ALA A 7 -7.88 -24.57 7.75
CA ALA A 7 -8.42 -24.51 9.12
C ALA A 7 -7.59 -23.64 10.08
N GLU A 8 -6.28 -23.54 9.84
CA GLU A 8 -5.35 -22.78 10.69
C GLU A 8 -5.28 -21.28 10.35
N TYR A 9 -5.78 -20.85 9.19
CA TYR A 9 -5.75 -19.45 8.79
C TYR A 9 -6.97 -18.69 9.30
N LYS A 10 -6.74 -17.51 9.86
CA LYS A 10 -7.80 -16.57 10.22
C LYS A 10 -8.09 -15.66 9.03
N PHE A 11 -9.34 -15.63 8.58
CA PHE A 11 -9.79 -14.70 7.55
C PHE A 11 -10.18 -13.34 8.14
N ASN A 12 -9.56 -12.28 7.64
CA ASN A 12 -9.98 -10.91 7.86
C ASN A 12 -10.70 -10.41 6.59
N PRO A 13 -12.05 -10.31 6.62
CA PRO A 13 -12.82 -9.91 5.45
C PRO A 13 -12.58 -8.44 5.02
N GLN A 14 -12.23 -7.56 5.96
CA GLN A 14 -11.98 -6.14 5.66
C GLN A 14 -10.69 -5.92 4.87
N GLU A 15 -9.68 -6.76 5.12
CA GLU A 15 -8.38 -6.70 4.44
C GLU A 15 -8.24 -7.72 3.29
N GLN A 16 -9.28 -8.55 3.09
CA GLN A 16 -9.24 -9.75 2.23
C GLN A 16 -7.98 -10.57 2.47
N LEU A 17 -7.70 -10.83 3.75
CA LEU A 17 -6.44 -11.39 4.22
C LEU A 17 -6.69 -12.71 4.96
N LEU A 18 -6.04 -13.78 4.50
CA LEU A 18 -5.86 -14.99 5.28
C LEU A 18 -4.53 -14.88 6.03
N ARG A 19 -4.56 -14.95 7.36
CA ARG A 19 -3.35 -14.85 8.18
C ARG A 19 -3.21 -16.10 9.06
N LEU A 20 -2.08 -16.79 8.92
CA LEU A 20 -1.66 -17.83 9.86
C LEU A 20 -0.93 -17.19 11.04
N ASN A 21 0.03 -16.31 10.74
CA ASN A 21 0.79 -15.54 11.72
C ASN A 21 1.32 -14.23 11.07
N PRO A 22 1.99 -13.32 11.81
CA PRO A 22 2.45 -12.04 11.25
C PRO A 22 3.42 -12.15 10.06
N LEU A 23 4.09 -13.29 9.89
CA LEU A 23 5.09 -13.53 8.85
C LEU A 23 4.59 -14.45 7.73
N GLN A 24 3.39 -15.01 7.87
CA GLN A 24 2.78 -15.92 6.90
C GLN A 24 1.30 -15.59 6.67
N PHE A 25 1.00 -15.04 5.49
CA PHE A 25 -0.32 -14.56 5.13
C PHE A 25 -0.54 -14.57 3.61
N VAL A 26 -1.80 -14.55 3.19
CA VAL A 26 -2.23 -14.40 1.80
C VAL A 26 -3.24 -13.26 1.71
N GLN A 27 -2.97 -12.27 0.89
CA GLN A 27 -3.83 -11.11 0.68
C GLN A 27 -4.36 -11.06 -0.75
N VAL A 28 -5.63 -10.71 -0.92
CA VAL A 28 -6.21 -10.34 -2.22
C VAL A 28 -6.28 -8.83 -2.34
N VAL A 29 -5.84 -8.30 -3.47
CA VAL A 29 -5.97 -6.89 -3.84
C VAL A 29 -6.60 -6.81 -5.22
N GLU A 30 -7.67 -6.04 -5.35
CA GLU A 30 -8.29 -5.73 -6.64
C GLU A 30 -7.99 -4.29 -7.06
N MET A 31 -7.64 -4.12 -8.33
CA MET A 31 -7.37 -2.83 -8.97
C MET A 31 -8.39 -2.62 -10.11
N PRO A 32 -9.62 -2.19 -9.81
CA PRO A 32 -10.62 -1.87 -10.83
C PRO A 32 -10.20 -0.72 -11.75
N GLY A 33 -10.48 -0.80 -13.06
CA GLY A 33 -10.08 0.22 -14.04
C GLY A 33 -8.63 0.11 -14.52
N VAL A 34 -7.83 -0.80 -13.96
CA VAL A 34 -6.48 -1.07 -14.46
C VAL A 34 -6.51 -2.14 -15.53
N ASN A 35 -5.95 -1.84 -16.70
CA ASN A 35 -5.79 -2.81 -17.78
C ASN A 35 -4.64 -3.79 -17.48
N PHE A 36 -4.90 -5.10 -17.53
CA PHE A 36 -3.91 -6.13 -17.20
C PHE A 36 -2.67 -6.13 -18.11
N SER A 37 -2.84 -5.82 -19.41
CA SER A 37 -1.71 -5.71 -20.34
C SER A 37 -0.80 -4.54 -19.99
N ALA A 38 -1.37 -3.40 -19.60
CA ALA A 38 -0.61 -2.23 -19.15
C ALA A 38 0.12 -2.51 -17.83
N TYR A 39 -0.57 -3.13 -16.86
CA TYR A 39 0.04 -3.58 -15.61
C TYR A 39 1.23 -4.51 -15.86
N LEU A 40 1.08 -5.49 -16.75
CA LEU A 40 2.15 -6.44 -17.08
C LEU A 40 3.38 -5.74 -17.66
N LYS A 41 3.20 -4.77 -18.56
CA LYS A 41 4.32 -3.98 -19.11
C LYS A 41 5.06 -3.22 -18.01
N GLN A 42 4.33 -2.61 -17.08
CA GLN A 42 4.92 -1.90 -15.95
C GLN A 42 5.69 -2.85 -15.03
N LEU A 43 5.11 -4.00 -14.67
CA LEU A 43 5.76 -5.03 -13.87
C LEU A 43 7.05 -5.52 -14.54
N GLN A 44 7.05 -5.75 -15.85
CA GLN A 44 8.24 -6.16 -16.59
C GLN A 44 9.34 -5.09 -16.56
N LYS A 45 8.97 -3.81 -16.68
CA LYS A 45 9.91 -2.68 -16.55
C LYS A 45 10.50 -2.62 -15.14
N GLU A 46 9.70 -2.83 -14.10
CA GLU A 46 10.15 -2.87 -12.71
C GLU A 46 11.08 -4.04 -12.42
N LEU A 47 10.81 -5.21 -13.01
CA LEU A 47 11.67 -6.39 -12.88
C LEU A 47 12.99 -6.22 -13.63
N ALA A 48 12.99 -5.58 -14.80
CA ALA A 48 14.22 -5.31 -15.55
C ALA A 48 15.20 -4.38 -14.79
N GLY A 49 14.69 -3.56 -13.86
CA GLY A 49 15.51 -2.72 -12.98
C GLY A 49 16.06 -3.45 -11.74
N GLN A 50 15.72 -4.73 -11.53
CA GLN A 50 16.14 -5.51 -10.36
C GLN A 50 17.18 -6.54 -10.76
N SER A 51 18.40 -6.40 -10.23
CA SER A 51 19.52 -7.30 -10.52
C SER A 51 19.42 -8.66 -9.81
N ASP A 52 18.61 -8.75 -8.75
CA ASP A 52 18.43 -9.91 -7.90
C ASP A 52 17.25 -10.80 -8.31
N ILE A 53 16.42 -10.36 -9.26
CA ILE A 53 15.29 -11.14 -9.78
C ILE A 53 15.56 -11.51 -11.24
N PRO A 54 15.73 -12.81 -11.56
CA PRO A 54 15.95 -13.22 -12.94
C PRO A 54 14.69 -12.93 -13.78
N ALA A 55 14.88 -12.54 -15.05
CA ALA A 55 13.76 -12.28 -15.96
C ALA A 55 12.82 -13.49 -16.13
N THR A 56 13.32 -14.71 -15.90
CA THR A 56 12.57 -15.97 -15.92
C THR A 56 11.70 -16.19 -14.68
N ALA A 57 11.83 -15.37 -13.63
CA ALA A 57 11.01 -15.46 -12.42
C ALA A 57 9.53 -15.14 -12.71
N LEU A 58 9.25 -14.34 -13.74
CA LEU A 58 7.90 -14.02 -14.19
C LEU A 58 7.38 -15.10 -15.13
N ARG A 59 6.50 -15.97 -14.62
CA ARG A 59 5.88 -17.04 -15.39
C ARG A 59 4.51 -16.58 -15.89
N ARG A 60 4.26 -16.71 -17.20
CA ARG A 60 2.92 -16.47 -17.77
C ARG A 60 2.11 -17.76 -17.70
N LEU A 61 0.83 -17.63 -17.34
CA LEU A 61 -0.13 -18.73 -17.29
C LEU A 61 -1.55 -18.23 -17.57
N THR A 62 -2.52 -19.13 -17.51
CA THR A 62 -3.95 -18.80 -17.50
C THR A 62 -4.54 -19.20 -16.16
N TYR A 63 -5.36 -18.35 -15.56
CA TYR A 63 -5.97 -18.58 -14.25
C TYR A 63 -7.44 -18.20 -14.26
N ASN A 64 -8.33 -19.13 -13.91
CA ASN A 64 -9.78 -18.95 -13.97
C ASN A 64 -10.27 -18.34 -15.30
N GLY A 65 -9.66 -18.75 -16.43
CA GLY A 65 -9.99 -18.26 -17.77
C GLY A 65 -9.36 -16.92 -18.17
N HIS A 66 -8.61 -16.26 -17.28
CA HIS A 66 -7.96 -14.98 -17.53
C HIS A 66 -6.46 -15.11 -17.78
N PRO A 67 -5.85 -14.24 -18.61
CA PRO A 67 -4.41 -14.08 -18.66
C PRO A 67 -3.86 -13.80 -17.25
N ALA A 68 -2.78 -14.48 -16.90
CA ALA A 68 -2.21 -14.42 -15.57
C ALA A 68 -0.68 -14.49 -15.60
N VAL A 69 -0.07 -13.98 -14.53
CA VAL A 69 1.35 -14.13 -14.26
C VAL A 69 1.57 -14.58 -12.82
N PHE A 70 2.60 -15.39 -12.63
CA PHE A 70 3.08 -15.83 -11.34
C PHE A 70 4.54 -15.40 -11.17
N LEU A 71 4.87 -14.85 -10.00
CA LEU A 71 6.19 -14.36 -9.66
C LEU A 71 6.51 -14.70 -8.20
N THR A 72 7.72 -15.17 -7.94
CA THR A 72 8.25 -15.26 -6.57
C THR A 72 9.42 -14.30 -6.45
N GLN A 73 9.44 -13.48 -5.40
CA GLN A 73 10.49 -12.48 -5.16
C GLN A 73 10.71 -12.23 -3.66
N PRO A 74 11.85 -11.66 -3.24
CA PRO A 74 12.03 -11.19 -1.87
C PRO A 74 10.91 -10.23 -1.47
N TYR A 75 10.36 -10.39 -0.26
CA TYR A 75 9.33 -9.47 0.22
C TYR A 75 9.99 -8.22 0.81
N ARG A 76 9.87 -7.09 0.10
CA ARG A 76 10.58 -5.84 0.43
C ARG A 76 10.31 -5.30 1.84
N ARG A 77 9.20 -5.67 2.47
CA ARG A 77 8.82 -5.19 3.81
C ARG A 77 9.30 -6.10 4.97
N GLY A 78 10.04 -7.16 4.70
CA GLY A 78 10.53 -8.04 5.75
C GLY A 78 11.74 -8.86 5.34
N PRO A 79 12.92 -8.69 5.98
CA PRO A 79 14.09 -9.50 5.68
C PRO A 79 13.81 -10.98 5.95
N GLY A 80 14.32 -11.86 5.09
CA GLY A 80 14.11 -13.31 5.19
C GLY A 80 12.71 -13.79 4.76
N LEU A 81 11.82 -12.87 4.34
CA LEU A 81 10.51 -13.20 3.80
C LEU A 81 10.53 -13.24 2.27
N THR A 82 9.70 -14.11 1.72
CA THR A 82 9.47 -14.26 0.28
C THR A 82 8.01 -13.94 0.00
N ALA A 83 7.76 -13.25 -1.11
CA ALA A 83 6.43 -13.01 -1.65
C ALA A 83 6.22 -13.85 -2.92
N ALA A 84 5.14 -14.63 -2.95
CA ALA A 84 4.57 -15.20 -4.15
C ALA A 84 3.40 -14.32 -4.61
N LEU A 85 3.42 -13.90 -5.87
CA LEU A 85 2.42 -13.05 -6.49
C LEU A 85 1.76 -13.83 -7.63
N LEU A 86 0.45 -13.99 -7.57
CA LEU A 86 -0.40 -14.36 -8.69
C LEU A 86 -1.20 -13.12 -9.12
N ALA A 87 -0.95 -12.60 -10.31
CA ALA A 87 -1.68 -11.47 -10.87
C ALA A 87 -2.44 -11.92 -12.12
N PHE A 88 -3.73 -11.60 -12.21
CA PHE A 88 -4.57 -11.94 -13.36
C PHE A 88 -5.61 -10.86 -13.60
N GLY A 89 -6.18 -10.81 -14.81
CA GLY A 89 -7.20 -9.81 -15.11
C GLY A 89 -7.52 -9.69 -16.59
N ASP A 90 -8.15 -8.57 -16.93
CA ASP A 90 -8.63 -8.27 -18.28
C ASP A 90 -8.38 -6.79 -18.64
N SER A 91 -9.11 -6.26 -19.62
CA SER A 91 -8.98 -4.86 -20.03
C SER A 91 -9.51 -3.84 -19.02
N SER A 92 -10.29 -4.30 -18.03
CA SER A 92 -11.04 -3.49 -17.08
C SER A 92 -10.57 -3.61 -15.64
N ARG A 93 -9.81 -4.64 -15.27
CA ARG A 93 -9.34 -4.86 -13.90
C ARG A 93 -8.10 -5.73 -13.82
N VAL A 94 -7.40 -5.61 -12.69
CA VAL A 94 -6.35 -6.56 -12.27
C VAL A 94 -6.64 -7.03 -10.85
N THR A 95 -6.52 -8.33 -10.61
CA THR A 95 -6.56 -8.95 -9.29
C THR A 95 -5.18 -9.50 -8.96
N LEU A 96 -4.69 -9.19 -7.76
CA LEU A 96 -3.43 -9.66 -7.20
C LEU A 96 -3.72 -10.57 -6.00
N VAL A 97 -3.11 -11.73 -5.97
CA VAL A 97 -3.07 -12.63 -4.82
C VAL A 97 -1.63 -12.70 -4.35
N VAL A 98 -1.37 -12.09 -3.19
CA VAL A 98 -0.02 -11.94 -2.65
C VAL A 98 0.10 -12.83 -1.42
N GLY A 99 0.89 -13.89 -1.55
CA GLY A 99 1.29 -14.75 -0.47
C GLY A 99 2.65 -14.33 0.09
N VAL A 100 2.77 -14.17 1.39
CA VAL A 100 4.04 -13.88 2.08
C VAL A 100 4.34 -15.02 3.03
N TYR A 101 5.60 -15.46 3.07
CA TYR A 101 6.05 -16.55 3.93
C TYR A 101 7.55 -16.45 4.25
N PRO A 102 8.03 -17.03 5.36
CA PRO A 102 9.46 -17.11 5.68
C PRO A 102 10.19 -18.07 4.73
N LYS A 103 11.30 -17.63 4.14
CA LYS A 103 12.10 -18.45 3.20
C LYS A 103 12.67 -19.73 3.85
N MET A 104 12.97 -19.65 5.14
CA MET A 104 13.64 -20.72 5.90
C MET A 104 12.67 -21.70 6.56
N LEU A 105 11.36 -21.45 6.50
CA LEU A 105 10.36 -22.33 7.13
C LEU A 105 9.98 -23.44 6.13
N PRO A 106 10.27 -24.73 6.43
CA PRO A 106 9.89 -25.83 5.57
C PRO A 106 8.36 -25.87 5.37
N GLY A 107 7.91 -26.19 4.16
CA GLY A 107 6.48 -26.28 3.82
C GLY A 107 5.79 -24.94 3.56
N ALA A 108 6.23 -23.83 4.15
CA ALA A 108 5.55 -22.53 4.06
C ALA A 108 5.37 -22.02 2.62
N ALA A 109 6.35 -22.27 1.75
CA ALA A 109 6.26 -21.94 0.32
C ALA A 109 5.16 -22.76 -0.38
N ALA A 110 5.10 -24.07 -0.10
CA ALA A 110 4.13 -24.97 -0.71
C ALA A 110 2.71 -24.66 -0.23
N ASP A 111 2.53 -24.44 1.08
CA ASP A 111 1.23 -24.06 1.66
C ASP A 111 0.71 -22.77 1.04
N CYS A 112 1.58 -21.76 0.96
CA CYS A 112 1.23 -20.46 0.41
C CYS A 112 0.88 -20.56 -1.08
N GLN A 113 1.70 -21.28 -1.87
CA GLN A 113 1.41 -21.55 -3.28
C GLN A 113 0.10 -22.32 -3.48
N GLN A 114 -0.18 -23.30 -2.62
CA GLN A 114 -1.44 -24.06 -2.69
C GLN A 114 -2.63 -23.13 -2.46
N ILE A 115 -2.60 -22.24 -1.47
CA ILE A 115 -3.67 -21.26 -1.24
C ILE A 115 -3.82 -20.34 -2.47
N LEU A 116 -2.72 -19.84 -3.02
CA LEU A 116 -2.73 -18.97 -4.20
C LEU A 116 -3.36 -19.65 -5.41
N LEU A 117 -3.02 -20.92 -5.66
CA LEU A 117 -3.46 -21.66 -6.86
C LEU A 117 -4.87 -22.25 -6.70
N THR A 118 -5.31 -22.53 -5.48
CA THR A 118 -6.66 -23.05 -5.19
C THR A 118 -7.71 -21.96 -5.00
N ALA A 119 -7.33 -20.69 -5.09
CA ALA A 119 -8.28 -19.59 -5.06
C ALA A 119 -9.29 -19.69 -6.22
N HIS A 120 -10.54 -19.37 -5.95
CA HIS A 120 -11.56 -19.32 -6.98
C HIS A 120 -12.00 -17.88 -7.23
N TYR A 121 -11.88 -17.44 -8.47
CA TYR A 121 -12.35 -16.13 -8.86
C TYR A 121 -13.85 -16.17 -9.10
N ASP A 122 -14.61 -15.72 -8.10
CA ASP A 122 -16.03 -15.43 -8.25
C ASP A 122 -16.21 -13.92 -8.52
N PRO A 123 -16.65 -13.52 -9.73
CA PRO A 123 -16.90 -12.12 -10.10
C PRO A 123 -18.14 -11.52 -9.41
N ALA A 124 -19.06 -12.35 -8.91
CA ALA A 124 -20.21 -11.90 -8.12
C ALA A 124 -19.79 -11.50 -6.70
N VAL A 125 -18.74 -12.12 -6.17
CA VAL A 125 -18.10 -11.72 -4.91
C VAL A 125 -17.26 -10.49 -5.17
N LYS A 126 -17.90 -9.32 -5.07
CA LYS A 126 -17.19 -8.04 -4.99
C LYS A 126 -16.28 -8.11 -3.77
N VAL A 127 -14.97 -7.95 -3.97
CA VAL A 127 -14.12 -7.51 -2.86
C VAL A 127 -14.73 -6.21 -2.39
N GLN A 128 -15.12 -6.14 -1.12
CA GLN A 128 -15.64 -4.91 -0.55
C GLN A 128 -14.62 -3.83 -0.85
N GLN A 129 -14.96 -2.93 -1.78
CA GLN A 129 -14.29 -1.64 -1.86
C GLN A 129 -14.50 -1.07 -0.48
N GLN A 130 -13.41 -0.86 0.26
CA GLN A 130 -13.42 -0.54 1.67
C GLN A 130 -14.49 0.54 1.93
N GLU A 131 -15.67 0.12 2.35
CA GLU A 131 -16.83 0.99 2.46
C GLU A 131 -16.58 1.90 3.67
N ALA A 132 -16.71 3.20 3.40
CA ALA A 132 -16.31 4.30 4.28
C ALA A 132 -14.85 4.21 4.75
N LEU A 133 -13.98 4.93 4.04
CA LEU A 133 -12.80 5.52 4.66
C LEU A 133 -13.30 6.14 5.97
N GLY A 134 -12.84 5.64 7.13
CA GLY A 134 -13.21 6.19 8.44
C GLY A 134 -12.76 7.66 8.62
N PHE A 135 -12.41 8.33 7.53
CA PHE A 135 -11.92 9.67 7.39
C PHE A 135 -12.47 10.31 6.11
N GLN A 136 -12.59 11.64 6.13
CA GLN A 136 -12.83 12.49 4.98
C GLN A 136 -11.66 13.44 4.82
N VAL A 137 -11.07 13.49 3.63
CA VAL A 137 -10.04 14.47 3.27
C VAL A 137 -10.73 15.66 2.63
N ASN A 138 -10.51 16.86 3.16
CA ASN A 138 -11.02 18.08 2.55
C ASN A 138 -10.17 18.46 1.34
N MET A 139 -10.69 18.23 0.14
CA MET A 139 -9.97 18.49 -1.12
C MET A 139 -10.21 19.89 -1.70
N LEU A 140 -10.94 20.76 -1.00
CA LEU A 140 -11.19 22.15 -1.42
C LEU A 140 -9.87 22.87 -1.70
N ASP A 141 -9.83 23.62 -2.80
CA ASP A 141 -8.68 24.42 -3.24
C ASP A 141 -7.37 23.63 -3.46
N THR A 142 -7.49 22.33 -3.78
CA THR A 142 -6.36 21.50 -4.18
C THR A 142 -6.53 20.90 -5.57
N ASP A 143 -5.40 20.72 -6.27
CA ASP A 143 -5.34 20.00 -7.55
C ASP A 143 -5.31 18.49 -7.37
N PHE A 144 -5.17 17.97 -6.14
CA PHE A 144 -5.19 16.55 -5.87
C PHE A 144 -6.56 15.93 -6.14
N ARG A 145 -6.56 14.73 -6.72
CA ARG A 145 -7.73 13.88 -6.87
C ARG A 145 -7.36 12.46 -6.46
N GLN A 146 -8.33 11.75 -5.91
CA GLN A 146 -8.17 10.35 -5.55
C GLN A 146 -7.84 9.54 -6.80
N LEU A 147 -6.83 8.69 -6.71
CA LEU A 147 -6.55 7.68 -7.72
C LEU A 147 -7.61 6.60 -7.61
N SER A 148 -8.30 6.37 -8.73
CA SER A 148 -9.19 5.23 -8.90
C SER A 148 -8.51 4.24 -9.83
N PRO A 149 -8.35 2.97 -9.40
CA PRO A 149 -8.88 2.38 -8.18
C PRO A 149 -8.06 2.65 -6.92
N GLN A 150 -8.68 2.45 -5.76
CA GLN A 150 -7.99 2.38 -4.47
C GLN A 150 -6.90 1.28 -4.51
N LEU A 151 -5.72 1.56 -3.96
CA LEU A 151 -4.56 0.67 -4.01
C LEU A 151 -4.36 0.00 -2.64
N GLY A 152 -5.01 -1.14 -2.44
CA GLY A 152 -5.03 -1.83 -1.14
C GLY A 152 -5.71 -0.98 -0.07
N ARG A 153 -5.18 -1.01 1.17
CA ARG A 153 -5.73 -0.21 2.29
C ARG A 153 -5.52 1.30 2.18
N TRP A 154 -4.65 1.73 1.27
CA TRP A 154 -4.29 3.13 1.11
C TRP A 154 -5.23 3.81 0.11
N THR A 155 -5.84 4.90 0.55
CA THR A 155 -6.45 5.85 -0.38
C THR A 155 -5.37 6.78 -0.88
N VAL A 156 -5.04 6.68 -2.15
CA VAL A 156 -3.95 7.44 -2.76
C VAL A 156 -4.51 8.60 -3.55
N TYR A 157 -3.88 9.76 -3.44
CA TYR A 157 -4.24 10.99 -4.12
C TYR A 157 -3.02 11.53 -4.85
N ALA A 158 -3.22 11.99 -6.08
CA ALA A 158 -2.19 12.62 -6.89
C ALA A 158 -2.73 13.88 -7.57
N PRO A 159 -1.88 14.84 -7.97
CA PRO A 159 -2.29 15.98 -8.78
C PRO A 159 -3.08 15.52 -10.00
N GLN A 160 -4.26 16.11 -10.19
CA GLN A 160 -5.21 15.79 -11.27
C GLN A 160 -5.62 14.31 -11.36
N GLY A 161 -5.37 13.52 -10.31
CA GLY A 161 -5.68 12.09 -10.28
C GLY A 161 -4.77 11.25 -11.17
N ARG A 162 -3.54 11.72 -11.44
CA ARG A 162 -2.57 11.02 -12.29
C ARG A 162 -1.21 10.93 -11.60
N ILE A 163 -0.58 9.75 -11.67
CA ILE A 163 0.80 9.55 -11.23
C ILE A 163 1.72 9.79 -12.43
N GLY A 164 2.54 10.83 -12.37
CA GLY A 164 3.55 11.16 -13.38
C GLY A 164 2.92 11.68 -14.68
N ALA A 165 3.11 12.96 -14.98
CA ALA A 165 2.61 13.54 -16.24
C ALA A 165 3.39 13.05 -17.48
N GLU A 166 4.59 12.47 -17.30
CA GLU A 166 5.54 12.17 -18.38
C GLU A 166 6.27 10.82 -18.23
N GLY A 167 5.64 9.84 -17.54
CA GLY A 167 6.20 8.49 -17.40
C GLY A 167 7.26 8.31 -16.31
N ASP A 168 7.60 9.38 -15.57
CA ASP A 168 8.35 9.30 -14.32
C ASP A 168 7.40 9.07 -13.14
N THR A 169 7.10 7.80 -12.88
CA THR A 169 6.33 7.38 -11.71
C THR A 169 7.17 7.31 -10.45
N ALA A 170 8.49 7.33 -10.59
CA ALA A 170 9.43 7.13 -9.49
C ALA A 170 9.53 8.39 -8.62
N HIS A 171 9.42 9.57 -9.25
CA HIS A 171 9.41 10.87 -8.57
C HIS A 171 8.03 11.53 -8.50
N ALA A 172 6.97 10.72 -8.48
CA ALA A 172 5.61 11.26 -8.47
C ALA A 172 5.25 11.91 -7.13
N THR A 173 4.72 13.13 -7.21
CA THR A 173 4.05 13.80 -6.08
C THR A 173 2.72 13.12 -5.81
N LEU A 174 2.53 12.61 -4.58
CA LEU A 174 1.30 11.98 -4.14
C LEU A 174 1.19 12.01 -2.61
N PHE A 175 -0.02 11.81 -2.10
CA PHE A 175 -0.20 11.44 -0.69
C PHE A 175 -1.14 10.25 -0.58
N ARG A 176 -1.02 9.54 0.54
CA ARG A 176 -1.86 8.38 0.84
C ARG A 176 -2.36 8.45 2.27
N VAL A 177 -3.59 8.00 2.47
CA VAL A 177 -4.25 7.96 3.78
C VAL A 177 -4.83 6.57 4.03
N THR A 178 -4.63 6.05 5.23
CA THR A 178 -5.25 4.80 5.72
C THR A 178 -5.66 4.97 7.18
N THR A 179 -6.56 4.11 7.64
CA THR A 179 -6.83 3.93 9.06
C THR A 179 -6.20 2.61 9.52
N LEU A 180 -5.51 2.63 10.65
CA LEU A 180 -5.06 1.44 11.37
C LEU A 180 -5.96 1.22 12.60
N PRO A 181 -6.06 -0.01 13.12
CA PRO A 181 -6.76 -0.28 14.38
C PRO A 181 -6.25 0.61 15.53
N PRO A 182 -7.08 0.90 16.54
CA PRO A 182 -6.67 1.70 17.69
C PRO A 182 -5.58 0.97 18.47
N VAL A 183 -4.60 1.73 18.96
CA VAL A 183 -3.56 1.25 19.88
C VAL A 183 -3.71 1.98 21.21
N ALA A 184 -3.51 1.25 22.31
CA ALA A 184 -3.70 1.80 23.65
C ALA A 184 -2.55 2.75 24.07
N GLU A 185 -1.36 2.59 23.49
CA GLU A 185 -0.13 3.24 23.97
C GLU A 185 0.46 4.24 22.96
N ARG A 186 0.93 5.39 23.45
CA ARG A 186 1.53 6.46 22.62
C ARG A 186 2.88 6.07 22.03
N THR A 187 3.68 5.30 22.76
CA THR A 187 4.93 4.70 22.30
C THR A 187 4.72 3.90 21.01
N THR A 188 3.61 3.16 20.93
CA THR A 188 3.25 2.40 19.72
C THR A 188 3.01 3.29 18.50
N ILE A 189 2.51 4.53 18.68
CA ILE A 189 2.30 5.46 17.57
C ILE A 189 3.63 5.97 17.03
N GLN A 190 4.55 6.34 17.91
CA GLN A 190 5.90 6.75 17.54
C GLN A 190 6.63 5.60 16.83
N ASP A 191 6.49 4.37 17.33
CA ASP A 191 7.07 3.18 16.70
C ASP A 191 6.52 2.93 15.29
N ILE A 192 5.22 3.15 15.07
CA ILE A 192 4.62 3.04 13.72
C ILE A 192 5.22 4.12 12.81
N ALA A 193 5.31 5.37 13.26
CA ALA A 193 5.92 6.43 12.46
C ALA A 193 7.39 6.16 12.13
N LEU A 194 8.18 5.71 13.11
CA LEU A 194 9.56 5.28 12.92
C LEU A 194 9.66 4.11 11.95
N SER A 195 8.70 3.18 11.94
CA SER A 195 8.66 2.09 10.96
C SER A 195 8.48 2.59 9.53
N ILE A 196 7.66 3.62 9.32
CA ILE A 196 7.47 4.26 8.01
C ILE A 196 8.75 4.98 7.58
N ILE A 197 9.40 5.71 8.48
CA ILE A 197 10.69 6.37 8.21
C ILE A 197 11.77 5.32 7.87
N ARG A 198 11.78 4.16 8.53
CA ARG A 198 12.67 3.05 8.18
C ARG A 198 12.39 2.55 6.76
N GLU A 199 11.12 2.44 6.33
CA GLU A 199 10.79 2.12 4.93
C GLU A 199 11.40 3.14 3.95
N TYR A 200 11.32 4.45 4.23
CA TYR A 200 11.98 5.48 3.40
C TYR A 200 13.49 5.21 3.25
N ARG A 201 14.17 4.89 4.35
CA ARG A 201 15.61 4.57 4.35
C ARG A 201 16.00 3.33 3.55
N THR A 202 15.04 2.44 3.24
CA THR A 202 15.33 1.26 2.40
C THR A 202 15.46 1.59 0.92
N VAL A 203 14.92 2.73 0.48
CA VAL A 203 14.86 3.11 -0.94
C VAL A 203 15.53 4.45 -1.23
N ALA A 204 15.66 5.34 -0.24
CA ALA A 204 16.19 6.70 -0.38
C ALA A 204 17.21 7.03 0.73
N SER A 205 18.12 7.97 0.45
CA SER A 205 18.88 8.64 1.51
C SER A 205 17.94 9.55 2.30
N VAL A 206 17.93 9.45 3.62
CA VAL A 206 17.15 10.35 4.48
C VAL A 206 18.13 11.26 5.19
N ASP A 207 18.13 12.54 4.80
CA ASP A 207 19.13 13.50 5.25
C ASP A 207 18.69 14.16 6.57
N ASN A 208 17.37 14.37 6.74
CA ASN A 208 16.83 14.98 7.95
C ASN A 208 15.40 14.47 8.25
N VAL A 209 15.08 14.38 9.54
CA VAL A 209 13.73 14.12 10.06
C VAL A 209 13.45 15.14 11.15
N GLN A 210 12.46 16.00 10.95
CA GLN A 210 11.95 16.90 11.97
C GLN A 210 10.70 16.27 12.59
N GLU A 211 10.69 16.11 13.91
CA GLU A 211 9.61 15.47 14.65
C GLU A 211 8.84 16.51 15.47
N ILE A 212 7.52 16.51 15.37
CA ILE A 212 6.64 17.38 16.15
C ILE A 212 5.56 16.52 16.82
N ASN A 213 5.48 16.66 18.14
CA ASN A 213 4.45 16.04 18.97
C ASN A 213 3.42 17.10 19.34
N GLY A 214 2.13 16.79 19.19
CA GLY A 214 1.10 17.76 19.54
C GLY A 214 -0.29 17.18 19.57
N THR A 215 -1.27 18.07 19.36
CA THR A 215 -2.66 17.69 19.21
C THR A 215 -3.25 18.36 17.97
N ILE A 216 -4.08 17.62 17.25
CA ILE A 216 -4.86 18.11 16.10
C ILE A 216 -6.30 17.69 16.36
N ASN A 217 -7.24 18.64 16.37
CA ASN A 217 -8.66 18.37 16.64
C ASN A 217 -8.91 17.61 17.95
N GLY A 218 -8.11 17.87 19.00
CA GLY A 218 -8.21 17.18 20.30
C GLY A 218 -7.62 15.77 20.34
N HIS A 219 -7.05 15.29 19.24
CA HIS A 219 -6.42 13.98 19.13
C HIS A 219 -4.90 14.10 19.18
N TYR A 220 -4.23 13.11 19.79
CA TYR A 220 -2.77 13.07 19.81
C TYR A 220 -2.23 12.93 18.40
N ALA A 221 -1.26 13.78 18.04
CA ALA A 221 -0.66 13.85 16.72
C ALA A 221 0.86 13.68 16.81
N TYR A 222 1.41 12.84 15.93
CA TYR A 222 2.84 12.67 15.73
C TYR A 222 3.18 12.97 14.27
N GLU A 223 3.84 14.12 14.05
CA GLU A 223 4.13 14.68 12.74
C GLU A 223 5.63 14.57 12.46
N ASN A 224 5.99 14.10 11.26
CA ASN A 224 7.38 13.99 10.81
C ASN A 224 7.50 14.66 9.44
N VAL A 225 8.38 15.65 9.34
CA VAL A 225 8.81 16.24 8.07
C VAL A 225 10.15 15.63 7.69
N ILE A 226 10.21 14.99 6.54
CA ILE A 226 11.36 14.22 6.09
C ILE A 226 11.97 14.91 4.87
N THR A 227 13.26 15.18 4.93
CA THR A 227 14.09 15.49 3.77
C THR A 227 14.77 14.22 3.30
N PHE A 228 14.61 13.88 2.04
CA PHE A 228 15.19 12.67 1.48
C PHE A 228 15.65 12.86 0.04
N ASN A 229 16.61 12.05 -0.40
CA ASN A 229 17.09 11.99 -1.76
C ASN A 229 16.85 10.59 -2.34
N TYR A 230 16.12 10.52 -3.45
CA TYR A 230 15.89 9.28 -4.19
C TYR A 230 16.44 9.45 -5.61
N ALA A 231 17.34 8.55 -6.03
CA ALA A 231 17.94 8.56 -7.36
C ALA A 231 18.52 9.93 -7.78
N GLY A 232 19.11 10.68 -6.84
CA GLY A 232 19.71 11.99 -7.10
C GLY A 232 18.73 13.17 -7.01
N LYS A 233 17.42 12.92 -6.85
CA LYS A 233 16.40 13.96 -6.71
C LYS A 233 16.00 14.13 -5.24
N GLU A 234 16.18 15.34 -4.72
CA GLU A 234 15.69 15.70 -3.39
C GLU A 234 14.16 15.77 -3.37
N GLY A 235 13.55 15.32 -2.29
CA GLY A 235 12.14 15.41 -2.01
C GLY A 235 11.87 15.79 -0.55
N ARG A 236 10.60 16.16 -0.31
CA ARG A 236 10.03 16.38 1.03
C ARG A 236 8.87 15.41 1.23
N ALA A 237 8.77 14.87 2.44
CA ALA A 237 7.64 14.05 2.85
C ALA A 237 7.07 14.52 4.18
N LEU A 238 5.76 14.31 4.32
CA LEU A 238 5.01 14.48 5.56
C LEU A 238 4.46 13.12 5.97
N VAL A 239 4.87 12.63 7.14
CA VAL A 239 4.25 11.48 7.79
C VAL A 239 3.54 11.98 9.06
N LEU A 240 2.21 11.95 9.05
CA LEU A 240 1.37 12.35 10.17
C LEU A 240 0.55 11.15 10.67
N LEU A 241 0.63 10.86 11.96
CA LEU A 241 -0.23 9.89 12.63
C LEU A 241 -1.14 10.62 13.62
N LEU A 242 -2.45 10.36 13.52
CA LEU A 242 -3.46 10.92 14.41
C LEU A 242 -4.16 9.80 15.19
N SER A 243 -4.02 9.82 16.52
CA SER A 243 -4.66 8.84 17.41
C SER A 243 -6.10 9.20 17.73
N THR A 244 -7.04 8.38 17.29
CA THR A 244 -8.47 8.59 17.48
C THR A 244 -9.10 7.41 18.23
N PRO A 245 -10.28 7.58 18.85
CA PRO A 245 -10.97 6.46 19.52
C PRO A 245 -11.27 5.28 18.57
N SER A 246 -11.47 5.55 17.29
CA SER A 246 -11.78 4.55 16.26
C SER A 246 -10.56 3.94 15.58
N GLY A 247 -9.35 4.45 15.85
CA GLY A 247 -8.14 4.02 15.15
C GLY A 247 -7.07 5.09 15.00
N ILE A 248 -6.01 4.75 14.28
CA ILE A 248 -4.95 5.70 13.92
C ILE A 248 -5.13 6.09 12.46
N ILE A 249 -5.33 7.37 12.19
CA ILE A 249 -5.23 7.88 10.80
C ILE A 249 -3.74 8.04 10.49
N VAL A 250 -3.30 7.43 9.41
CA VAL A 250 -1.94 7.60 8.90
C VAL A 250 -2.01 8.34 7.58
N PHE A 251 -1.35 9.50 7.53
CA PHE A 251 -1.14 10.29 6.33
C PHE A 251 0.34 10.21 5.96
N ASP A 252 0.63 9.91 4.70
CA ASP A 252 1.97 9.87 4.15
C ASP A 252 1.97 10.56 2.78
N GLY A 253 2.50 11.79 2.75
CA GLY A 253 2.63 12.62 1.55
C GLY A 253 4.08 12.75 1.14
N ARG A 254 4.35 12.70 -0.16
CA ARG A 254 5.70 12.89 -0.72
C ARG A 254 5.65 13.75 -1.97
N ALA A 255 6.65 14.60 -2.12
CA ALA A 255 6.80 15.48 -3.26
C ALA A 255 8.27 15.62 -3.66
N TYR A 256 8.50 15.60 -4.96
CA TYR A 256 9.79 15.87 -5.58
C TYR A 256 9.76 17.14 -6.43
N GLU A 257 8.56 17.52 -6.89
CA GLU A 257 8.31 18.76 -7.63
C GLU A 257 7.70 19.78 -6.70
N GLN A 258 8.29 20.98 -6.67
CA GLN A 258 7.91 22.06 -5.75
C GLN A 258 7.76 21.55 -4.30
N PRO A 259 8.76 20.81 -3.76
CA PRO A 259 8.59 20.00 -2.56
C PRO A 259 8.16 20.81 -1.34
N GLU A 260 8.61 22.05 -1.20
CA GLU A 260 8.19 22.95 -0.10
C GLU A 260 6.72 23.39 -0.24
N VAL A 261 6.30 23.80 -1.44
CA VAL A 261 4.90 24.19 -1.72
C VAL A 261 3.96 23.00 -1.47
N ARG A 262 4.37 21.80 -1.91
CA ARG A 262 3.60 20.58 -1.71
C ARG A 262 3.59 20.14 -0.25
N LEU A 263 4.67 20.33 0.50
CA LEU A 263 4.70 20.09 1.93
C LEU A 263 3.67 20.96 2.67
N GLU A 264 3.60 22.25 2.38
CA GLU A 264 2.60 23.15 2.97
C GLU A 264 1.16 22.68 2.64
N GLN A 265 0.92 22.26 1.40
CA GLN A 265 -0.36 21.67 1.01
C GLN A 265 -0.66 20.38 1.78
N PHE A 266 0.31 19.48 1.93
CA PHE A 266 0.17 18.25 2.71
C PHE A 266 -0.18 18.55 4.17
N MET A 267 0.50 19.52 4.80
CA MET A 267 0.21 19.90 6.19
C MET A 267 -1.21 20.43 6.34
N ARG A 268 -1.68 21.28 5.41
CA ARG A 268 -3.06 21.78 5.41
C ARG A 268 -4.07 20.66 5.24
N LEU A 269 -3.86 19.78 4.26
CA LEU A 269 -4.72 18.63 3.98
C LEU A 269 -4.80 17.69 5.19
N ALA A 270 -3.65 17.29 5.72
CA ALA A 270 -3.55 16.34 6.82
C ALA A 270 -4.21 16.86 8.11
N LYS A 271 -4.04 18.16 8.42
CA LYS A 271 -4.68 18.82 9.57
C LYS A 271 -6.19 19.03 9.40
N ALA A 272 -6.67 19.04 8.16
CA ALA A 272 -8.09 19.17 7.83
C ALA A 272 -8.83 17.82 7.75
N ILE A 273 -8.14 16.68 7.92
CA ILE A 273 -8.79 15.37 7.91
C ILE A 273 -9.76 15.26 9.08
N ARG A 274 -11.00 14.89 8.76
CA ARG A 274 -12.06 14.63 9.74
C ARG A 274 -12.35 13.14 9.78
N LEU A 275 -12.65 12.60 10.95
CA LEU A 275 -13.23 11.26 11.05
C LEU A 275 -14.61 11.27 10.41
N ALA A 276 -14.94 10.23 9.66
CA ALA A 276 -16.33 10.01 9.27
C ALA A 276 -17.13 9.70 10.55
N PRO A 277 -18.35 10.24 10.70
CA PRO A 277 -19.22 9.83 11.80
C PRO A 277 -19.42 8.30 11.74
N PRO A 278 -19.59 7.63 12.89
CA PRO A 278 -19.85 6.19 12.90
C PRO A 278 -21.07 5.89 12.04
N SER A 279 -20.93 4.95 11.10
CA SER A 279 -22.05 4.42 10.33
C SER A 279 -23.07 3.82 11.30
N SER A 280 -24.27 4.38 11.29
CA SER A 280 -25.42 4.02 12.15
C SER A 280 -26.05 2.71 11.70
#